data_AF-A0A812TY45-F1
#
_entry.id   AF-A0A812TY45-F1
#
_cell.length_a   1.000
_cell.length_b   1.000
_cell.length_c   1.000
_cell.angle_alpha   90.00
_cell.angle_beta   90.00
_cell.angle_gamma   90.00
#
_symmetry.space_group_name_H-M   'P 1'
#
loop_
_entity.id
_entity.type
_entity.pdbx_description
1 polymer ?
#
loop_
_entity_poly.entity_id
_entity_poly.type
_entity_poly.pdbx_seq_one_letter_code
_entity_poly.pdbx_strand_id
1 'polypeptide(L)'
;MLSRRLRAHGSSALLRLVASDRTQVTPQARPMPSILGTIFPIVSSQGFQNTLHRVAEWLPGRRRVRFFHALGDPHSHLALQALPSLLDRFDVDLELVLIGEDAFSGFGGNTRDVQDWTFNDCKLLQELYQDLGLTLGTVPGPEAALAAAAALAAACPNGGAGAVPLDAELLDLAISLGRKLWSSQSSPESEAPSESDLSQVKKVLQENYEQLAQKHLAGGVMNYRGETYWGIDRLAHLERRLIGAGASRDAGSQSSAAIFDRTEHLRFEPGAKLGAEAPEVELFYSFRSPYSQLILRDLFRLCKHYGVAVRIRPVVPMAMRGFDVSKKKVYIIRDFWREMHRLNLNFAAMNDPLGEPTLRAMRVWPLAEKHGRGQEFLTAWADCVYGQFVAAGTDDGLRRIVEAAGLSWAEAEVLANGTGLPDFEEQNRRILYEELKHWGVPCLRFGDVVLWGQDRLWALEAAFLRRLASPAESAK
;
A
#
# COMPACT_ATOMS: atom_id res chain seq x y z
N MET A 1 23.61 28.26 -70.13
CA MET A 1 24.36 27.01 -69.91
C MET A 1 25.28 27.18 -68.72
N LEU A 2 25.03 26.38 -67.67
CA LEU A 2 25.92 25.94 -66.59
C LEU A 2 26.92 26.93 -65.97
N SER A 3 26.70 27.32 -64.71
CA SER A 3 27.21 26.57 -63.54
C SER A 3 27.35 27.45 -62.27
N ARG A 4 26.99 26.84 -61.13
CA ARG A 4 27.43 27.11 -59.75
C ARG A 4 27.12 28.47 -59.13
N ARG A 5 26.17 28.47 -58.18
CA ARG A 5 26.28 29.14 -56.88
C ARG A 5 25.31 28.50 -55.88
N LEU A 6 25.82 27.52 -55.12
CA LEU A 6 25.27 27.11 -53.83
C LEU A 6 25.62 28.22 -52.83
N ARG A 7 24.62 28.87 -52.24
CA ARG A 7 24.80 29.69 -51.03
C ARG A 7 24.28 28.92 -49.84
N ALA A 8 25.18 28.70 -48.89
CA ALA A 8 24.94 28.13 -47.58
C ALA A 8 23.93 28.97 -46.80
N HIS A 9 22.99 28.29 -46.14
CA HIS A 9 22.26 28.79 -44.98
C HIS A 9 22.58 27.84 -43.83
N GLY A 10 23.27 28.36 -42.82
CA GLY A 10 23.67 27.57 -41.66
C GLY A 10 24.56 28.38 -40.74
N SER A 11 23.94 29.23 -39.91
CA SER A 11 24.43 29.60 -38.57
C SER A 11 23.59 30.73 -38.02
N SER A 12 22.66 30.41 -37.10
CA SER A 12 22.32 31.21 -35.91
C SER A 12 21.03 30.64 -35.27
N ALA A 13 21.11 29.44 -34.73
CA ALA A 13 20.04 28.84 -33.93
C ALA A 13 20.63 27.87 -32.90
N LEU A 14 21.59 28.36 -32.11
CA LEU A 14 22.24 27.59 -31.05
C LEU A 14 22.77 28.55 -29.98
N LEU A 15 21.84 29.25 -29.31
CA LEU A 15 22.03 29.95 -28.02
C LEU A 15 20.75 30.72 -27.68
N ARG A 16 19.72 30.01 -27.21
CA ARG A 16 18.59 30.50 -26.38
C ARG A 16 17.63 29.34 -26.11
N LEU A 17 18.05 28.44 -25.22
CA LEU A 17 17.16 27.42 -24.64
C LEU A 17 17.70 26.98 -23.27
N VAL A 18 17.89 27.98 -22.41
CA VAL A 18 18.01 27.80 -20.96
C VAL A 18 17.25 28.98 -20.35
N ALA A 19 16.40 28.69 -19.36
CA ALA A 19 15.45 29.58 -18.68
C ALA A 19 14.05 29.69 -19.32
N SER A 20 13.19 28.73 -19.00
CA SER A 20 11.89 28.98 -18.35
C SER A 20 11.04 27.71 -18.37
N ASP A 21 11.36 26.75 -17.49
CA ASP A 21 10.40 25.71 -17.14
C ASP A 21 9.87 26.01 -15.74
N ARG A 22 9.03 27.05 -15.67
CA ARG A 22 8.11 27.24 -14.54
C ARG A 22 6.98 26.25 -14.79
N THR A 23 7.00 25.15 -14.06
CA THR A 23 5.90 24.18 -13.98
C THR A 23 4.61 24.92 -13.63
N GLN A 24 3.78 25.14 -14.66
CA GLN A 24 2.42 25.65 -14.49
C GLN A 24 1.57 24.53 -13.90
N VAL A 25 1.36 24.57 -12.59
CA VAL A 25 0.29 23.81 -11.93
C VAL A 25 -1.03 24.54 -12.19
N THR A 26 -1.88 24.01 -13.05
CA THR A 26 -3.32 24.36 -13.12
C THR A 26 -4.14 23.25 -13.79
N PRO A 27 -5.46 23.10 -13.50
CA PRO A 27 -6.31 23.92 -12.63
C PRO A 27 -7.08 23.16 -11.54
N GLN A 28 -7.52 23.96 -10.56
CA GLN A 28 -8.49 23.71 -9.49
C GLN A 28 -9.45 22.52 -9.71
N ALA A 29 -9.33 21.50 -8.85
CA ALA A 29 -10.43 20.59 -8.61
C ALA A 29 -11.60 21.41 -8.03
N ARG A 30 -12.76 21.39 -8.70
CA ARG A 30 -13.98 22.00 -8.14
C ARG A 30 -14.27 21.34 -6.79
N PRO A 31 -14.60 22.11 -5.74
CA PRO A 31 -14.98 21.53 -4.46
C PRO A 31 -16.17 20.59 -4.65
N MET A 32 -16.10 19.39 -4.06
CA MET A 32 -17.20 18.43 -4.16
C MET A 32 -18.47 18.99 -3.50
N PRO A 33 -19.66 18.82 -4.11
CA PRO A 33 -20.91 19.35 -3.57
C PRO A 33 -21.22 18.79 -2.18
N SER A 34 -21.73 19.64 -1.28
CA SER A 34 -22.01 19.33 0.15
C SER A 34 -22.92 18.12 0.36
N ILE A 35 -23.82 17.83 -0.58
CA ILE A 35 -24.71 16.67 -0.57
C ILE A 35 -23.94 15.34 -0.48
N LEU A 36 -22.74 15.26 -1.08
CA LEU A 36 -21.91 14.07 -0.99
C LEU A 36 -21.42 13.83 0.45
N GLY A 37 -21.08 14.89 1.19
CA GLY A 37 -20.68 14.81 2.60
C GLY A 37 -21.76 14.18 3.51
N THR A 38 -23.04 14.32 3.14
CA THR A 38 -24.16 13.71 3.86
C THR A 38 -24.36 12.22 3.52
N ILE A 39 -24.02 11.80 2.30
CA ILE A 39 -24.19 10.41 1.83
C ILE A 39 -22.99 9.54 2.21
N PHE A 40 -21.78 10.11 2.22
CA PHE A 40 -20.54 9.38 2.49
C PHE A 40 -20.59 8.58 3.81
N PRO A 41 -20.97 9.16 4.97
CA PRO A 41 -21.09 8.43 6.23
C PRO A 41 -22.00 7.21 6.17
N ILE A 42 -23.08 7.28 5.38
CA ILE A 42 -24.05 6.19 5.26
C ILE A 42 -23.42 5.03 4.50
N VAL A 43 -22.82 5.30 3.33
CA VAL A 43 -22.21 4.30 2.46
C VAL A 43 -20.91 3.74 3.04
N SER A 44 -20.17 4.54 3.80
CA SER A 44 -18.95 4.12 4.50
C SER A 44 -19.25 3.39 5.82
N SER A 45 -20.47 3.45 6.37
CA SER A 45 -20.79 2.85 7.67
C SER A 45 -20.63 1.34 7.72
N GLN A 46 -20.25 0.82 8.90
CA GLN A 46 -20.16 -0.63 9.14
C GLN A 46 -21.51 -1.33 8.93
N GLY A 47 -22.63 -0.69 9.30
CA GLY A 47 -23.97 -1.22 9.09
C GLY A 47 -24.33 -1.41 7.62
N PHE A 48 -23.97 -0.44 6.77
CA PHE A 48 -24.15 -0.55 5.32
C PHE A 48 -23.28 -1.65 4.72
N GLN A 49 -22.00 -1.72 5.10
CA GLN A 49 -21.09 -2.79 4.65
C GLN A 49 -21.60 -4.18 5.07
N ASN A 50 -22.03 -4.35 6.33
CA ASN A 50 -22.62 -5.59 6.81
C ASN A 50 -23.89 -5.96 6.03
N THR A 51 -24.70 -4.98 5.62
CA THR A 51 -25.88 -5.20 4.79
C THR A 51 -25.48 -5.68 3.39
N LEU A 52 -24.48 -5.06 2.77
CA LEU A 52 -23.93 -5.52 1.49
C LEU A 52 -23.36 -6.94 1.60
N HIS A 53 -22.68 -7.27 2.70
CA HIS A 53 -22.19 -8.63 2.95
C HIS A 53 -23.32 -9.63 3.04
N ARG A 54 -24.38 -9.35 3.81
CA ARG A 54 -25.56 -10.22 3.92
C ARG A 54 -26.24 -10.44 2.56
N VAL A 55 -26.43 -9.37 1.79
CA VAL A 55 -27.00 -9.47 0.44
C VAL A 55 -26.10 -10.30 -0.47
N ALA A 56 -24.78 -10.09 -0.41
CA ALA A 56 -23.84 -10.88 -1.18
C ALA A 56 -23.89 -12.37 -0.79
N GLU A 57 -24.05 -12.71 0.49
CA GLU A 57 -24.19 -14.09 0.96
C GLU A 57 -25.51 -14.76 0.53
N TRP A 58 -26.57 -13.99 0.29
CA TRP A 58 -27.83 -14.52 -0.23
C TRP A 58 -27.75 -14.94 -1.71
N LEU A 59 -26.74 -14.48 -2.45
CA LEU A 59 -26.56 -14.89 -3.84
C LEU A 59 -26.24 -16.40 -3.88
N PRO A 60 -27.02 -17.19 -4.64
CA PRO A 60 -26.85 -18.63 -4.74
C PRO A 60 -25.50 -18.98 -5.37
N GLY A 61 -24.88 -20.06 -4.90
CA GLY A 61 -23.58 -20.53 -5.38
C GLY A 61 -22.66 -20.96 -4.24
N ARG A 62 -21.65 -21.77 -4.55
CA ARG A 62 -20.61 -22.13 -3.58
C ARG A 62 -19.79 -20.90 -3.21
N ARG A 63 -19.33 -20.83 -1.96
CA ARG A 63 -18.47 -19.75 -1.48
C ARG A 63 -17.12 -19.86 -2.17
N ARG A 64 -16.85 -18.95 -3.10
CA ARG A 64 -15.69 -19.06 -3.98
C ARG A 64 -14.72 -17.92 -3.76
N VAL A 65 -13.45 -18.27 -3.49
CA VAL A 65 -12.35 -17.33 -3.35
C VAL A 65 -11.47 -17.45 -4.59
N ARG A 66 -11.39 -16.36 -5.37
CA ARG A 66 -10.52 -16.28 -6.54
C ARG A 66 -9.17 -15.72 -6.14
N PHE A 67 -8.11 -16.46 -6.40
CA PHE A 67 -6.72 -16.12 -6.11
C PHE A 67 -5.98 -15.73 -7.39
N PHE A 68 -5.36 -14.55 -7.39
CA PHE A 68 -4.56 -14.04 -8.49
C PHE A 68 -3.07 -14.23 -8.18
N HIS A 69 -2.43 -15.12 -8.93
CA HIS A 69 -1.10 -15.60 -8.64
C HIS A 69 -0.10 -15.13 -9.70
N ALA A 70 0.90 -14.37 -9.27
CA ALA A 70 2.16 -14.14 -9.98
C ALA A 70 3.28 -14.95 -9.30
N LEU A 71 4.06 -15.72 -10.06
CA LEU A 71 5.07 -16.63 -9.50
C LEU A 71 6.27 -15.90 -8.91
N GLY A 72 6.77 -14.87 -9.59
CA GLY A 72 7.89 -14.05 -9.14
C GLY A 72 7.51 -12.92 -8.18
N ASP A 73 6.26 -12.87 -7.71
CA ASP A 73 5.84 -11.91 -6.67
C ASP A 73 5.92 -12.57 -5.27
N PRO A 74 6.71 -12.02 -4.34
CA PRO A 74 6.89 -12.63 -3.02
C PRO A 74 5.62 -12.56 -2.15
N HIS A 75 4.78 -11.53 -2.28
CA HIS A 75 3.49 -11.49 -1.57
C HIS A 75 2.55 -12.57 -2.12
N SER A 76 2.57 -12.76 -3.43
CA SER A 76 1.83 -13.81 -4.11
C SER A 76 2.29 -15.21 -3.68
N HIS A 77 3.60 -15.41 -3.54
CA HIS A 77 4.17 -16.66 -3.06
C HIS A 77 3.78 -16.98 -1.61
N LEU A 78 3.84 -15.99 -0.71
CA LEU A 78 3.40 -16.17 0.68
C LEU A 78 1.89 -16.41 0.79
N ALA A 79 1.08 -15.66 0.03
CA ALA A 79 -0.38 -15.82 0.03
C ALA A 79 -0.82 -17.20 -0.50
N LEU A 80 -0.14 -17.73 -1.52
CA LEU A 80 -0.40 -19.09 -2.03
C LEU A 80 -0.21 -20.14 -0.91
N GLN A 81 0.87 -20.03 -0.14
CA GLN A 81 1.18 -20.95 0.97
C GLN A 81 0.19 -20.85 2.13
N ALA A 82 -0.58 -19.75 2.23
CA ALA A 82 -1.62 -19.58 3.23
C ALA A 82 -2.97 -20.24 2.84
N LEU A 83 -3.18 -20.58 1.56
CA LEU A 83 -4.45 -21.13 1.07
C LEU A 83 -4.83 -22.49 1.67
N PRO A 84 -3.91 -23.44 1.96
CA PRO A 84 -4.26 -24.68 2.64
C PRO A 84 -4.97 -24.43 3.98
N SER A 85 -4.47 -23.48 4.78
CA SER A 85 -5.11 -23.11 6.05
C SER A 85 -6.54 -22.57 5.86
N LEU A 86 -6.80 -21.88 4.75
CA LEU A 86 -8.14 -21.39 4.43
C LEU A 86 -9.10 -22.55 4.09
N LEU A 87 -8.63 -23.54 3.31
CA LEU A 87 -9.41 -24.73 2.93
C LEU A 87 -9.73 -25.63 4.12
N ASP A 88 -8.76 -25.81 5.02
CA ASP A 88 -8.90 -26.62 6.23
C ASP A 88 -9.97 -26.03 7.16
N ARG A 89 -10.05 -24.69 7.21
CA ARG A 89 -10.87 -23.99 8.20
C ARG A 89 -12.23 -23.56 7.67
N PHE A 90 -12.37 -23.35 6.36
CA PHE A 90 -13.59 -22.79 5.77
C PHE A 90 -14.12 -23.64 4.60
N ASP A 91 -15.44 -23.75 4.54
CA ASP A 91 -16.18 -24.34 3.42
C ASP A 91 -16.24 -23.37 2.24
N VAL A 92 -15.11 -23.28 1.55
CA VAL A 92 -14.90 -22.48 0.35
C VAL A 92 -14.29 -23.32 -0.76
N ASP A 93 -14.56 -22.92 -2.00
CA ASP A 93 -13.85 -23.38 -3.18
C ASP A 93 -12.83 -22.31 -3.60
N LEU A 94 -11.71 -22.74 -4.18
CA LEU A 94 -10.69 -21.84 -4.72
C LEU A 94 -10.75 -21.81 -6.25
N GLU A 95 -10.50 -20.64 -6.82
CA GLU A 95 -10.16 -20.45 -8.23
C GLU A 95 -8.79 -19.83 -8.35
N LEU A 96 -7.98 -20.30 -9.30
CA LEU A 96 -6.69 -19.73 -9.65
C LEU A 96 -6.83 -18.89 -10.93
N VAL A 97 -6.24 -17.70 -10.92
CA VAL A 97 -5.96 -16.90 -12.12
C VAL A 97 -4.47 -16.60 -12.13
N LEU A 98 -3.77 -17.08 -13.16
CA LEU A 98 -2.36 -16.77 -13.34
C LEU A 98 -2.20 -15.38 -13.97
N ILE A 99 -1.33 -14.55 -13.43
CA ILE A 99 -1.06 -13.20 -13.92
C ILE A 99 0.45 -12.94 -14.08
N GLY A 100 0.80 -11.97 -14.92
CA GLY A 100 2.19 -11.61 -15.19
C GLY A 100 2.82 -10.73 -14.11
N GLU A 101 4.16 -10.66 -14.13
CA GLU A 101 4.96 -9.84 -13.21
C GLU A 101 4.86 -8.33 -13.44
N ASP A 102 4.24 -7.91 -14.55
CA ASP A 102 3.91 -6.50 -14.82
C ASP A 102 2.98 -5.89 -13.75
N ALA A 103 2.50 -6.70 -12.81
CA ALA A 103 1.85 -6.27 -11.58
C ALA A 103 2.63 -5.18 -10.83
N PHE A 104 3.97 -5.22 -10.78
CA PHE A 104 4.76 -4.20 -10.06
C PHE A 104 4.73 -2.80 -10.70
N SER A 105 4.36 -2.68 -11.98
CA SER A 105 4.29 -1.41 -12.71
C SER A 105 3.32 -0.40 -12.07
N GLY A 106 2.38 -0.88 -11.27
CA GLY A 106 1.41 -0.05 -10.61
C GLY A 106 1.98 0.86 -9.52
N PHE A 107 3.16 0.57 -8.95
CA PHE A 107 3.60 1.23 -7.72
C PHE A 107 4.12 2.66 -7.90
N GLY A 108 4.44 3.14 -9.11
CA GLY A 108 4.90 4.51 -9.33
C GLY A 108 6.27 4.84 -8.72
N GLY A 109 6.95 3.84 -8.16
CA GLY A 109 8.40 3.82 -8.00
C GLY A 109 9.08 3.21 -9.23
N ASN A 110 10.42 3.22 -9.25
CA ASN A 110 11.13 2.43 -10.26
C ASN A 110 10.96 0.93 -9.94
N THR A 111 10.99 0.07 -10.96
CA THR A 111 10.67 -1.36 -10.81
C THR A 111 11.59 -2.07 -9.81
N ARG A 112 12.89 -1.73 -9.80
CA ARG A 112 13.88 -2.41 -8.96
C ARG A 112 13.67 -2.10 -7.48
N ASP A 113 13.51 -0.83 -7.14
CA ASP A 113 13.22 -0.38 -5.78
C ASP A 113 11.93 -1.02 -5.25
N VAL A 114 10.91 -1.16 -6.12
CA VAL A 114 9.66 -1.85 -5.78
C VAL A 114 9.91 -3.32 -5.48
N GLN A 115 10.68 -4.02 -6.32
CA GLN A 115 11.01 -5.44 -6.10
C GLN A 115 11.82 -5.64 -4.81
N ASP A 116 12.84 -4.82 -4.58
CA ASP A 116 13.70 -4.88 -3.39
C ASP A 116 12.88 -4.62 -2.11
N TRP A 117 12.01 -3.61 -2.12
CA TRP A 117 11.08 -3.36 -1.01
C TRP A 117 10.14 -4.54 -0.78
N THR A 118 9.46 -5.02 -1.82
CA THR A 118 8.45 -6.10 -1.71
C THR A 118 9.08 -7.37 -1.11
N PHE A 119 10.30 -7.70 -1.53
CA PHE A 119 11.02 -8.85 -1.00
C PHE A 119 11.38 -8.68 0.48
N ASN A 120 11.92 -7.53 0.88
CA ASN A 120 12.26 -7.25 2.28
C ASN A 120 11.02 -7.21 3.18
N ASP A 121 9.91 -6.66 2.67
CA ASP A 121 8.63 -6.64 3.37
C ASP A 121 8.08 -8.07 3.59
N CYS A 122 8.16 -8.91 2.56
CA CYS A 122 7.76 -10.32 2.68
C CYS A 122 8.64 -11.13 3.63
N LYS A 123 9.92 -10.78 3.82
CA LYS A 123 10.75 -11.40 4.86
C LYS A 123 10.24 -11.12 6.27
N LEU A 124 9.83 -9.86 6.53
CA LEU A 124 9.22 -9.50 7.81
C LEU A 124 7.95 -10.33 8.04
N LEU A 125 7.10 -10.43 7.03
CA LEU A 125 5.88 -11.22 7.06
C LEU A 125 6.14 -12.73 7.27
N GLN A 126 7.15 -13.30 6.60
CA GLN A 126 7.56 -14.69 6.82
C GLN A 126 7.97 -14.91 8.28
N GLU A 127 8.80 -14.04 8.84
CA GLU A 127 9.22 -14.13 10.25
C GLU A 127 8.01 -14.04 11.21
N LEU A 128 7.06 -13.15 10.92
CA LEU A 128 5.85 -12.96 11.72
C LEU A 128 4.94 -14.21 11.75
N TYR A 129 4.92 -14.97 10.65
CA TYR A 129 4.08 -16.17 10.46
C TYR A 129 4.89 -17.47 10.36
N GLN A 130 6.08 -17.52 10.97
CA GLN A 130 7.02 -18.64 10.83
C GLN A 130 6.46 -20.01 11.26
N ASP A 131 5.57 -20.05 12.25
CA ASP A 131 4.90 -21.26 12.75
C ASP A 131 3.86 -21.81 11.76
N LEU A 132 3.42 -21.03 10.78
CA LEU A 132 2.56 -21.48 9.69
C LEU A 132 3.35 -22.13 8.55
N GLY A 133 4.68 -22.23 8.66
CA GLY A 133 5.52 -22.88 7.65
C GLY A 133 5.58 -22.12 6.32
N LEU A 134 5.32 -20.81 6.33
CA LEU A 134 5.48 -19.96 5.17
C LEU A 134 6.98 -19.79 4.88
N THR A 135 7.36 -19.93 3.61
CA THR A 135 8.75 -19.88 3.18
C THR A 135 8.94 -18.86 2.06
N LEU A 136 10.09 -18.20 2.07
CA LEU A 136 10.56 -17.21 1.13
C LEU A 136 12.08 -17.27 1.12
N GLY A 137 12.66 -17.76 0.04
CA GLY A 137 14.11 -17.86 -0.11
C GLY A 137 14.70 -16.64 -0.82
N THR A 138 15.34 -16.87 -1.97
CA THR A 138 15.99 -15.83 -2.77
C THR A 138 15.08 -15.33 -3.89
N VAL A 139 15.26 -14.06 -4.27
CA VAL A 139 14.54 -13.47 -5.42
C VAL A 139 14.87 -14.27 -6.69
N PRO A 140 13.86 -14.82 -7.39
CA PRO A 140 14.10 -15.56 -8.62
C PRO A 140 14.42 -14.62 -9.80
N GLY A 141 15.14 -15.15 -10.79
CA GLY A 141 15.30 -14.45 -12.07
C GLY A 141 14.00 -14.46 -12.88
N PRO A 142 13.76 -13.44 -13.74
CA PRO A 142 12.51 -13.31 -14.50
C PRO A 142 12.26 -14.49 -15.46
N GLU A 143 13.32 -15.06 -16.03
CA GLU A 143 13.22 -16.25 -16.90
C GLU A 143 12.78 -17.49 -16.11
N ALA A 144 13.33 -17.70 -14.91
CA ALA A 144 12.96 -18.81 -14.04
C ALA A 144 11.51 -18.67 -13.56
N ALA A 145 11.08 -17.46 -13.23
CA ALA A 145 9.70 -17.19 -12.83
C ALA A 145 8.70 -17.38 -13.98
N LEU A 146 9.05 -16.97 -15.20
CA LEU A 146 8.24 -17.24 -16.39
C LEU A 146 8.18 -18.74 -16.71
N ALA A 147 9.29 -19.47 -16.59
CA ALA A 147 9.31 -20.92 -16.77
C ALA A 147 8.43 -21.66 -15.74
N ALA A 148 8.48 -21.25 -14.46
CA ALA A 148 7.60 -21.78 -13.43
C ALA A 148 6.13 -21.46 -13.71
N ALA A 149 5.83 -20.25 -14.18
CA ALA A 149 4.48 -19.86 -14.57
C ALA A 149 3.98 -20.67 -15.78
N ALA A 150 4.84 -20.97 -16.76
CA ALA A 150 4.53 -21.81 -17.90
C ALA A 150 4.25 -23.26 -17.49
N ALA A 151 5.05 -23.81 -16.56
CA ALA A 151 4.82 -25.15 -16.02
C ALA A 151 3.46 -25.25 -15.30
N LEU A 152 3.11 -24.23 -14.51
CA LEU A 152 1.80 -24.20 -13.85
C LEU A 152 0.65 -23.98 -14.85
N ALA A 153 0.85 -23.12 -15.85
CA ALA A 153 -0.12 -22.89 -16.92
C ALA A 153 -0.40 -24.15 -17.75
N ALA A 154 0.61 -24.98 -18.00
CA ALA A 154 0.47 -26.26 -18.71
C ALA A 154 -0.36 -27.29 -17.92
N ALA A 155 -0.36 -27.22 -16.59
CA ALA A 155 -1.22 -28.04 -15.73
C ALA A 155 -2.67 -27.52 -15.66
N CYS A 156 -2.91 -26.27 -16.06
CA CYS A 156 -4.26 -25.70 -16.11
C CYS A 156 -5.01 -26.17 -17.38
N PRO A 157 -6.31 -26.54 -17.29
CA PRO A 157 -7.09 -27.03 -18.43
C PRO A 157 -7.12 -26.13 -19.67
N ASN A 158 -6.96 -24.81 -19.48
CA ASN A 158 -7.02 -23.80 -20.53
C ASN A 158 -5.64 -23.16 -20.81
N GLY A 159 -4.53 -23.82 -20.48
CA GLY A 159 -3.19 -23.25 -20.67
C GLY A 159 -2.96 -21.97 -19.86
N GLY A 160 -3.62 -21.85 -18.71
CA GLY A 160 -3.58 -20.67 -17.84
C GLY A 160 -4.54 -19.53 -18.21
N ALA A 161 -5.35 -19.66 -19.28
CA ALA A 161 -6.29 -18.61 -19.66
C ALA A 161 -7.53 -18.57 -18.72
N GLY A 162 -7.80 -17.39 -18.17
CA GLY A 162 -8.93 -17.14 -17.28
C GLY A 162 -8.80 -17.79 -15.91
N ALA A 163 -9.93 -17.88 -15.20
CA ALA A 163 -10.02 -18.55 -13.91
C ALA A 163 -10.23 -20.05 -14.08
N VAL A 164 -9.48 -20.86 -13.34
CA VAL A 164 -9.63 -22.32 -13.27
C VAL A 164 -9.88 -22.76 -11.83
N PRO A 165 -10.62 -23.84 -11.58
CA PRO A 165 -10.71 -24.42 -10.24
C PRO A 165 -9.32 -24.75 -9.69
N LEU A 166 -9.05 -24.37 -8.45
CA LEU A 166 -7.82 -24.71 -7.74
C LEU A 166 -8.13 -25.86 -6.77
N ASP A 167 -8.06 -27.08 -7.30
CA ASP A 167 -8.18 -28.29 -6.50
C ASP A 167 -6.89 -28.60 -5.72
N ALA A 168 -6.90 -29.68 -4.94
CA ALA A 168 -5.77 -30.05 -4.09
C ALA A 168 -4.50 -30.35 -4.92
N GLU A 169 -4.65 -31.01 -6.07
CA GLU A 169 -3.51 -31.43 -6.89
C GLU A 169 -2.84 -30.23 -7.57
N LEU A 170 -3.62 -29.29 -8.12
CA LEU A 170 -3.11 -28.04 -8.69
C LEU A 170 -2.54 -27.10 -7.61
N LEU A 171 -3.14 -27.07 -6.41
CA LEU A 171 -2.63 -26.29 -5.28
C LEU A 171 -1.27 -26.80 -4.80
N ASP A 172 -1.13 -28.12 -4.62
CA ASP A 172 0.13 -28.74 -4.22
C ASP A 172 1.22 -28.51 -5.27
N LEU A 173 0.88 -28.63 -6.55
CA LEU A 173 1.79 -28.30 -7.65
C LEU A 173 2.22 -26.83 -7.61
N ALA A 174 1.29 -25.90 -7.46
CA ALA A 174 1.60 -24.46 -7.39
C ALA A 174 2.52 -24.14 -6.20
N ILE A 175 2.24 -24.69 -5.01
CA ILE A 175 3.07 -24.50 -3.81
C ILE A 175 4.47 -25.09 -4.04
N SER A 176 4.55 -26.30 -4.62
CA SER A 176 5.82 -26.98 -4.91
C SER A 176 6.67 -26.19 -5.92
N LEU A 177 6.08 -25.75 -7.03
CA LEU A 177 6.75 -24.91 -8.03
C LEU A 177 7.24 -23.60 -7.43
N GLY A 178 6.39 -22.94 -6.62
CA GLY A 178 6.78 -21.73 -5.90
C GLY A 178 7.95 -21.98 -4.96
N ARG A 179 7.87 -22.99 -4.09
CA ARG A 179 8.97 -23.30 -3.15
C ARG A 179 10.26 -23.62 -3.87
N LYS A 180 10.21 -24.37 -4.98
CA LYS A 180 11.38 -24.63 -5.82
C LYS A 180 11.95 -23.33 -6.38
N LEU A 181 11.13 -22.52 -7.04
CA LEU A 181 11.52 -21.24 -7.64
C LEU A 181 12.20 -20.29 -6.65
N TRP A 182 11.63 -20.17 -5.44
CA TRP A 182 12.13 -19.26 -4.41
C TRP A 182 13.27 -19.86 -3.58
N SER A 183 13.50 -21.17 -3.62
CA SER A 183 14.61 -21.83 -2.89
C SER A 183 15.88 -22.01 -3.72
N SER A 184 15.77 -22.12 -5.06
CA SER A 184 16.90 -22.35 -5.95
C SER A 184 17.36 -21.07 -6.64
N GLN A 185 18.68 -20.83 -6.65
CA GLN A 185 19.30 -19.86 -7.57
C GLN A 185 19.42 -20.42 -9.01
N SER A 186 19.04 -21.67 -9.22
CA SER A 186 19.15 -22.40 -10.48
C SER A 186 17.77 -22.74 -11.04
N SER A 187 17.62 -22.51 -12.36
CA SER A 187 16.45 -22.87 -13.14
C SER A 187 16.12 -24.36 -12.98
N PRO A 188 14.84 -24.75 -13.00
CA PRO A 188 14.46 -26.16 -12.95
C PRO A 188 15.13 -26.96 -14.07
N GLU A 189 15.71 -28.12 -13.73
CA GLU A 189 16.27 -29.13 -14.66
C GLU A 189 15.20 -29.85 -15.52
N SER A 190 14.09 -29.19 -15.87
CA SER A 190 13.13 -29.72 -16.84
C SER A 190 13.55 -29.34 -18.26
N GLU A 191 13.05 -30.06 -19.27
CA GLU A 191 13.10 -29.58 -20.66
C GLU A 191 12.60 -28.13 -20.69
N ALA A 192 13.48 -27.23 -21.13
CA ALA A 192 13.15 -25.81 -21.20
C ALA A 192 11.97 -25.65 -22.17
N PRO A 193 10.90 -24.94 -21.78
CA PRO A 193 9.80 -24.67 -22.69
C PRO A 193 10.32 -23.95 -23.95
N SER A 194 9.72 -24.21 -25.10
CA SER A 194 10.14 -23.51 -26.32
C SER A 194 9.89 -22.00 -26.19
N GLU A 195 10.67 -21.18 -26.90
CA GLU A 195 10.49 -19.72 -26.89
C GLU A 195 9.08 -19.29 -27.34
N SER A 196 8.48 -20.07 -28.26
CA SER A 196 7.09 -19.88 -28.70
C SER A 196 6.09 -20.13 -27.56
N ASP A 197 6.30 -21.18 -26.76
CA ASP A 197 5.42 -21.51 -25.63
C ASP A 197 5.49 -20.44 -24.55
N LEU A 198 6.70 -19.99 -24.21
CA LEU A 198 6.91 -18.91 -23.24
C LEU A 198 6.25 -17.60 -23.68
N SER A 199 6.36 -17.28 -24.97
CA SER A 199 5.73 -16.07 -25.54
C SER A 199 4.21 -16.12 -25.47
N GLN A 200 3.62 -17.30 -25.76
CA GLN A 200 2.18 -17.51 -25.67
C GLN A 200 1.70 -17.44 -24.21
N VAL A 201 2.39 -18.08 -23.27
CA VAL A 201 2.08 -18.00 -21.84
C VAL A 201 2.14 -16.55 -21.36
N LYS A 202 3.22 -15.82 -21.69
CA LYS A 202 3.37 -14.41 -21.30
C LYS A 202 2.18 -13.56 -21.76
N LYS A 203 1.70 -13.78 -22.99
CA LYS A 203 0.51 -13.10 -23.51
C LYS A 203 -0.75 -13.42 -22.70
N VAL A 204 -0.99 -14.69 -22.40
CA VAL A 204 -2.13 -15.12 -21.57
C VAL A 204 -2.09 -14.50 -20.18
N LEU A 205 -0.93 -14.49 -19.53
CA LEU A 205 -0.73 -13.89 -18.21
C LEU A 205 -1.00 -12.37 -18.22
N GLN A 206 -0.61 -11.69 -19.31
CA GLN A 206 -0.88 -10.27 -19.50
C GLN A 206 -2.37 -9.99 -19.73
N GLU A 207 -3.05 -10.79 -20.55
CA GLU A 207 -4.50 -10.66 -20.78
C GLU A 207 -5.30 -10.89 -19.48
N ASN A 208 -4.92 -11.90 -18.69
CA ASN A 208 -5.50 -12.13 -17.36
C ASN A 208 -5.26 -10.94 -16.42
N TYR A 209 -4.04 -10.37 -16.44
CA TYR A 209 -3.73 -9.18 -15.66
C TYR A 209 -4.54 -7.96 -16.10
N GLU A 210 -4.74 -7.73 -17.39
CA GLU A 210 -5.55 -6.61 -17.91
C GLU A 210 -7.03 -6.73 -17.52
N GLN A 211 -7.57 -7.96 -17.47
CA GLN A 211 -8.91 -8.22 -16.94
C GLN A 211 -8.99 -7.94 -15.42
N LEU A 212 -7.92 -8.24 -14.68
CA LEU A 212 -7.78 -7.90 -13.25
C LEU A 212 -7.57 -6.39 -13.01
N ALA A 213 -6.85 -5.70 -13.89
CA ALA A 213 -6.30 -4.35 -13.72
C ALA A 213 -7.35 -3.25 -13.51
N GLN A 214 -8.64 -3.58 -13.61
CA GLN A 214 -9.72 -2.70 -13.17
C GLN A 214 -9.86 -2.66 -11.63
N LYS A 215 -9.18 -3.53 -10.87
CA LYS A 215 -9.41 -3.71 -9.43
C LYS A 215 -8.16 -3.82 -8.54
N HIS A 216 -6.93 -4.09 -9.03
CA HIS A 216 -5.68 -4.06 -8.24
C HIS A 216 -4.39 -4.23 -9.06
N LEU A 217 -3.22 -4.06 -8.43
CA LEU A 217 -1.90 -3.87 -9.08
C LEU A 217 -0.77 -4.68 -8.42
N ALA A 218 -1.06 -5.88 -7.92
CA ALA A 218 -0.06 -6.79 -7.37
C ALA A 218 -0.59 -8.23 -7.45
N GLY A 219 0.30 -9.23 -7.41
CA GLY A 219 -0.08 -10.61 -7.17
C GLY A 219 -0.44 -10.85 -5.70
N GLY A 220 -0.89 -12.06 -5.40
CA GLY A 220 -1.30 -12.45 -4.05
C GLY A 220 -2.66 -11.87 -3.64
N VAL A 221 -3.46 -11.49 -4.62
CA VAL A 221 -4.77 -10.89 -4.39
C VAL A 221 -5.83 -11.98 -4.32
N MET A 222 -6.71 -11.89 -3.34
CA MET A 222 -7.90 -12.73 -3.21
C MET A 222 -9.16 -11.90 -3.44
N ASN A 223 -10.11 -12.45 -4.19
CA ASN A 223 -11.43 -11.87 -4.35
C ASN A 223 -12.49 -12.83 -3.84
N TYR A 224 -13.32 -12.35 -2.91
CA TYR A 224 -14.46 -13.09 -2.37
C TYR A 224 -15.72 -12.24 -2.48
N ARG A 225 -16.70 -12.74 -3.25
CA ARG A 225 -17.98 -12.07 -3.53
C ARG A 225 -17.81 -10.57 -3.87
N GLY A 226 -16.87 -10.26 -4.76
CA GLY A 226 -16.63 -8.91 -5.27
C GLY A 226 -15.78 -8.01 -4.38
N GLU A 227 -15.36 -8.45 -3.20
CA GLU A 227 -14.38 -7.72 -2.37
C GLU A 227 -12.99 -8.28 -2.52
N THR A 228 -12.01 -7.38 -2.41
CA THR A 228 -10.61 -7.71 -2.63
C THR A 228 -9.81 -7.64 -1.33
N TYR A 229 -8.91 -8.61 -1.15
CA TYR A 229 -8.01 -8.78 -0.02
C TYR A 229 -6.60 -8.99 -0.59
N TRP A 230 -5.71 -8.02 -0.40
CA TRP A 230 -4.37 -8.08 -0.97
C TRP A 230 -3.37 -8.68 0.04
N GLY A 231 -2.70 -9.76 -0.38
CA GLY A 231 -1.66 -10.42 0.37
C GLY A 231 -2.17 -11.06 1.67
N ILE A 232 -1.22 -11.55 2.46
CA ILE A 232 -1.53 -12.12 3.77
C ILE A 232 -2.03 -11.06 4.76
N ASP A 233 -1.65 -9.79 4.57
CA ASP A 233 -2.05 -8.64 5.40
C ASP A 233 -3.56 -8.38 5.45
N ARG A 234 -4.31 -8.88 4.48
CA ARG A 234 -5.77 -8.72 4.44
C ARG A 234 -6.52 -10.04 4.61
N LEU A 235 -5.81 -11.14 4.87
CA LEU A 235 -6.45 -12.43 5.14
C LEU A 235 -7.32 -12.41 6.38
N ALA A 236 -6.92 -11.73 7.47
CA ALA A 236 -7.76 -11.60 8.66
C ALA A 236 -9.17 -11.04 8.36
N HIS A 237 -9.28 -10.11 7.41
CA HIS A 237 -10.57 -9.59 6.98
C HIS A 237 -11.40 -10.61 6.19
N LEU A 238 -10.74 -11.40 5.34
CA LEU A 238 -11.41 -12.49 4.62
C LEU A 238 -11.91 -13.54 5.62
N GLU A 239 -11.08 -13.93 6.58
CA GLU A 239 -11.43 -14.89 7.63
C GLU A 239 -12.62 -14.40 8.46
N ARG A 240 -12.58 -13.17 8.98
CA ARG A 240 -13.72 -12.59 9.73
C ARG A 240 -15.00 -12.60 8.90
N ARG A 241 -14.90 -12.32 7.60
CA ARG A 241 -16.06 -12.35 6.70
C ARG A 241 -16.60 -13.76 6.52
N LEU A 242 -15.74 -14.76 6.35
CA LEU A 242 -16.13 -16.17 6.24
C LEU A 242 -16.72 -16.71 7.55
N ILE A 243 -16.14 -16.36 8.70
CA ILE A 243 -16.66 -16.67 10.04
C ILE A 243 -18.06 -16.07 10.19
N GLY A 244 -18.23 -14.77 9.90
CA GLY A 244 -19.53 -14.09 9.97
C GLY A 244 -20.57 -14.63 8.99
N ALA A 245 -20.14 -15.27 7.90
CA ALA A 245 -20.99 -15.95 6.92
C ALA A 245 -21.29 -17.41 7.28
N GLY A 246 -20.84 -17.90 8.44
CA GLY A 246 -21.02 -19.28 8.89
C GLY A 246 -20.34 -20.30 7.98
N ALA A 247 -19.20 -19.94 7.39
CA ALA A 247 -18.44 -20.81 6.49
C ALA A 247 -17.43 -21.70 7.22
N SER A 248 -17.25 -21.56 8.54
CA SER A 248 -16.30 -22.38 9.31
C SER A 248 -16.65 -23.88 9.23
N ARG A 249 -15.69 -24.75 8.89
CA ARG A 249 -15.90 -26.20 8.79
C ARG A 249 -16.10 -26.86 10.16
N ASP A 250 -15.33 -26.41 11.15
CA ASP A 250 -15.44 -26.86 12.53
C ASP A 250 -15.99 -25.72 13.39
N ALA A 251 -17.00 -26.00 14.21
CA ALA A 251 -17.49 -25.04 15.21
C ALA A 251 -16.56 -24.94 16.44
N GLY A 252 -15.39 -25.59 16.42
CA GLY A 252 -14.36 -25.49 17.45
C GLY A 252 -13.65 -24.12 17.45
N SER A 253 -12.95 -23.80 18.55
CA SER A 253 -12.40 -22.45 18.80
C SER A 253 -11.44 -21.93 17.72
N GLN A 254 -10.63 -22.80 17.09
CA GLN A 254 -9.64 -22.38 16.07
C GLN A 254 -10.25 -21.90 14.75
N SER A 255 -11.43 -22.41 14.39
CA SER A 255 -12.13 -21.99 13.16
C SER A 255 -13.08 -20.81 13.39
N SER A 256 -13.13 -20.29 14.63
CA SER A 256 -13.98 -19.17 15.05
C SER A 256 -13.27 -17.82 15.16
N ALA A 257 -11.94 -17.79 15.02
CA ALA A 257 -11.12 -16.57 15.09
C ALA A 257 -10.24 -16.39 13.85
N ALA A 258 -9.87 -15.16 13.50
CA ALA A 258 -8.85 -14.92 12.46
C ALA A 258 -7.46 -15.35 12.97
N ILE A 259 -6.61 -15.90 12.10
CA ILE A 259 -5.22 -16.27 12.46
C ILE A 259 -4.18 -15.43 11.72
N PHE A 260 -4.58 -14.74 10.64
CA PHE A 260 -3.73 -13.82 9.88
C PHE A 260 -3.87 -12.37 10.36
N ASP A 261 -4.17 -12.17 11.65
CA ASP A 261 -4.39 -10.86 12.26
C ASP A 261 -3.15 -10.32 13.00
N ARG A 262 -2.00 -11.01 12.91
CA ARG A 262 -0.77 -10.66 13.66
C ARG A 262 -0.22 -9.28 13.34
N THR A 263 -0.44 -8.80 12.11
CA THR A 263 0.00 -7.47 11.67
C THR A 263 -0.85 -6.35 12.30
N GLU A 264 -1.97 -6.71 12.93
CA GLU A 264 -2.91 -5.79 13.57
C GLU A 264 -2.60 -5.57 15.06
N HIS A 265 -1.72 -6.38 15.64
CA HIS A 265 -1.45 -6.40 17.08
C HIS A 265 -0.14 -5.71 17.44
N LEU A 266 -0.22 -4.76 18.37
CA LEU A 266 0.92 -4.12 19.02
C LEU A 266 1.04 -4.64 20.45
N ARG A 267 2.26 -4.95 20.90
CA ARG A 267 2.58 -5.62 22.16
C ARG A 267 2.59 -4.65 23.34
N PHE A 268 3.06 -3.42 23.17
CA PHE A 268 3.24 -2.42 24.21
C PHE A 268 3.96 -2.98 25.46
N GLU A 269 5.16 -3.55 25.25
CA GLU A 269 5.94 -4.22 26.30
C GLU A 269 6.08 -3.33 27.56
N PRO A 270 5.56 -3.76 28.73
CA PRO A 270 5.53 -2.93 29.93
C PRO A 270 6.92 -2.50 30.39
N GLY A 271 7.08 -1.21 30.71
CA GLY A 271 8.35 -0.67 31.21
C GLY A 271 9.45 -0.50 30.16
N ALA A 272 9.24 -0.96 28.92
CA ALA A 272 10.19 -0.84 27.84
C ALA A 272 10.36 0.63 27.40
N LYS A 273 11.56 1.19 27.56
CA LYS A 273 11.91 2.56 27.14
C LYS A 273 13.27 2.56 26.46
N LEU A 274 13.33 3.09 25.23
CA LEU A 274 14.56 3.14 24.45
C LEU A 274 15.50 4.29 24.89
N GLY A 275 14.96 5.29 25.59
CA GLY A 275 15.74 6.43 26.09
C GLY A 275 16.06 7.48 25.02
N ALA A 276 16.74 8.55 25.42
CA ALA A 276 17.01 9.72 24.58
C ALA A 276 18.03 9.46 23.44
N GLU A 277 18.86 8.40 23.56
CA GLU A 277 19.86 8.01 22.57
C GLU A 277 19.28 7.16 21.41
N ALA A 278 17.96 6.94 21.41
CA ALA A 278 17.29 6.25 20.33
C ALA A 278 17.14 7.18 19.11
N PRO A 279 17.33 6.69 17.88
CA PRO A 279 17.00 7.48 16.71
C PRO A 279 15.52 7.84 16.72
N GLU A 280 15.18 9.01 16.20
CA GLU A 280 13.78 9.39 16.03
C GLU A 280 13.10 8.46 15.02
N VAL A 281 11.77 8.29 15.16
CA VAL A 281 10.97 7.73 14.08
C VAL A 281 10.61 8.85 13.12
N GLU A 282 11.06 8.74 11.88
CA GLU A 282 10.67 9.66 10.82
C GLU A 282 9.47 9.13 10.06
N LEU A 283 8.40 9.93 9.95
CA LEU A 283 7.22 9.61 9.17
C LEU A 283 7.14 10.49 7.93
N PHE A 284 7.39 9.92 6.76
CA PHE A 284 7.07 10.53 5.48
C PHE A 284 5.56 10.48 5.28
N TYR A 285 4.95 11.66 5.31
CA TYR A 285 3.51 11.85 5.49
C TYR A 285 2.92 12.63 4.33
N SER A 286 1.69 12.30 3.92
CA SER A 286 0.93 13.15 3.01
C SER A 286 -0.43 13.47 3.59
N PHE A 287 -0.76 14.77 3.63
CA PHE A 287 -2.08 15.28 4.03
C PHE A 287 -3.24 14.73 3.19
N ARG A 288 -2.95 14.16 2.01
CA ARG A 288 -3.94 13.52 1.13
C ARG A 288 -4.03 12.00 1.30
N SER A 289 -2.99 11.33 1.77
CA SER A 289 -2.98 9.86 1.81
C SER A 289 -3.90 9.37 2.93
N PRO A 290 -4.95 8.57 2.64
CA PRO A 290 -5.83 8.03 3.69
C PRO A 290 -5.07 7.15 4.70
N TYR A 291 -4.13 6.33 4.25
CA TYR A 291 -3.31 5.50 5.14
C TYR A 291 -2.36 6.33 6.01
N SER A 292 -1.91 7.49 5.52
CA SER A 292 -1.15 8.42 6.36
C SER A 292 -1.98 9.01 7.50
N GLN A 293 -3.31 9.03 7.39
CA GLN A 293 -4.19 9.43 8.48
C GLN A 293 -4.41 8.29 9.48
N LEU A 294 -4.62 7.06 8.99
CA LEU A 294 -4.88 5.89 9.84
C LEU A 294 -3.73 5.59 10.82
N ILE A 295 -2.49 5.83 10.39
CA ILE A 295 -1.31 5.49 11.18
C ILE A 295 -1.11 6.38 12.41
N LEU A 296 -1.61 7.63 12.40
CA LEU A 296 -1.23 8.68 13.35
C LEU A 296 -1.47 8.28 14.81
N ARG A 297 -2.69 7.82 15.14
CA ARG A 297 -3.08 7.49 16.52
C ARG A 297 -2.13 6.47 17.13
N ASP A 298 -1.94 5.35 16.44
CA ASP A 298 -1.21 4.22 17.00
C ASP A 298 0.30 4.44 16.91
N LEU A 299 0.81 5.16 15.91
CA LEU A 299 2.20 5.61 15.88
C LEU A 299 2.53 6.50 17.09
N PHE A 300 1.76 7.55 17.34
CA PHE A 300 2.03 8.44 18.48
C PHE A 300 1.91 7.72 19.83
N ARG A 301 0.93 6.83 19.97
CA ARG A 301 0.81 5.97 21.17
C ARG A 301 2.02 5.07 21.35
N LEU A 302 2.46 4.40 20.28
CA LEU A 302 3.61 3.50 20.29
C LEU A 302 4.89 4.25 20.64
N CYS A 303 5.21 5.33 19.93
CA CYS A 303 6.41 6.12 20.19
C CYS A 303 6.40 6.73 21.60
N LYS A 304 5.26 7.23 22.10
CA LYS A 304 5.13 7.69 23.50
C LYS A 304 5.36 6.55 24.50
N HIS A 305 4.82 5.37 24.24
CA HIS A 305 5.02 4.19 25.09
C HIS A 305 6.49 3.82 25.20
N TYR A 306 7.22 3.82 24.09
CA TYR A 306 8.64 3.46 24.06
C TYR A 306 9.60 4.62 24.34
N GLY A 307 9.10 5.85 24.48
CA GLY A 307 9.92 7.05 24.74
C GLY A 307 10.76 7.48 23.53
N VAL A 308 10.26 7.27 22.31
CA VAL A 308 10.93 7.62 21.06
C VAL A 308 10.27 8.86 20.47
N ALA A 309 11.08 9.82 20.01
CA ALA A 309 10.56 11.02 19.35
C ALA A 309 10.06 10.70 17.94
N VAL A 310 9.08 11.47 17.46
CA VAL A 310 8.52 11.33 16.10
C VAL A 310 8.80 12.62 15.32
N ARG A 311 9.47 12.48 14.18
CA ARG A 311 9.70 13.56 13.23
C ARG A 311 8.82 13.37 12.01
N ILE A 312 7.91 14.30 11.78
CA ILE A 312 7.03 14.25 10.62
C ILE A 312 7.71 14.93 9.44
N ARG A 313 7.65 14.28 8.27
CA ARG A 313 8.20 14.78 7.02
C ARG A 313 7.10 14.86 5.97
N PRO A 314 6.38 15.99 5.87
CA PRO A 314 5.36 16.13 4.85
C PRO A 314 5.99 16.11 3.44
N VAL A 315 5.34 15.38 2.53
CA VAL A 315 5.70 15.29 1.11
C VAL A 315 4.46 15.47 0.23
N VAL A 316 4.65 15.97 -0.99
CA VAL A 316 3.53 16.14 -1.93
C VAL A 316 2.97 14.79 -2.41
N PRO A 317 1.65 14.68 -2.62
CA PRO A 317 1.03 13.45 -3.11
C PRO A 317 1.55 13.02 -4.49
N MET A 318 1.61 11.70 -4.74
CA MET A 318 1.95 11.13 -6.06
C MET A 318 1.11 11.70 -7.21
N ALA A 319 -0.18 11.94 -6.98
CA ALA A 319 -1.08 12.48 -8.00
C ALA A 319 -0.68 13.89 -8.46
N MET A 320 0.00 14.66 -7.61
CA MET A 320 0.54 15.98 -7.97
C MET A 320 1.93 15.89 -8.62
N ARG A 321 2.46 14.67 -8.77
CA ARG A 321 3.74 14.35 -9.40
C ARG A 321 3.59 13.68 -10.78
N GLY A 322 2.38 13.73 -11.37
CA GLY A 322 2.12 13.19 -12.71
C GLY A 322 1.81 11.69 -12.78
N PHE A 323 1.69 10.99 -11.64
CA PHE A 323 1.32 9.58 -11.63
C PHE A 323 -0.20 9.38 -11.74
N ASP A 324 -0.62 8.49 -12.64
CA ASP A 324 -2.01 8.04 -12.71
C ASP A 324 -2.33 7.09 -11.55
N VAL A 325 -3.21 7.53 -10.64
CA VAL A 325 -3.68 6.77 -9.47
C VAL A 325 -5.13 6.31 -9.62
N SER A 326 -5.75 6.51 -10.79
CA SER A 326 -7.18 6.27 -11.03
C SER A 326 -7.59 4.81 -10.84
N LYS A 327 -6.79 3.88 -11.38
CA LYS A 327 -7.05 2.42 -11.34
C LYS A 327 -7.08 1.85 -9.91
N LYS A 328 -6.36 2.46 -8.96
CA LYS A 328 -6.27 1.98 -7.56
C LYS A 328 -7.33 2.56 -6.64
N LYS A 329 -7.95 3.68 -7.03
CA LYS A 329 -8.69 4.56 -6.12
C LYS A 329 -9.84 3.81 -5.43
N VAL A 330 -10.55 2.97 -6.17
CA VAL A 330 -11.69 2.21 -5.63
C VAL A 330 -11.24 1.29 -4.50
N TYR A 331 -10.17 0.52 -4.69
CA TYR A 331 -9.68 -0.33 -3.62
C TYR A 331 -9.19 0.50 -2.43
N ILE A 332 -8.33 1.49 -2.66
CA ILE A 332 -7.72 2.26 -1.56
C ILE A 332 -8.80 2.85 -0.66
N ILE A 333 -9.88 3.37 -1.24
CA ILE A 333 -11.00 3.90 -0.45
C ILE A 333 -11.76 2.79 0.29
N ARG A 334 -12.04 1.66 -0.35
CA ARG A 334 -12.73 0.53 0.32
C ARG A 334 -11.90 -0.05 1.46
N ASP A 335 -10.59 -0.22 1.25
CA ASP A 335 -9.67 -0.74 2.26
C ASP A 335 -9.41 0.29 3.36
N PHE A 336 -9.32 1.58 3.03
CA PHE A 336 -9.30 2.66 4.02
C PHE A 336 -10.49 2.59 4.99
N TRP A 337 -11.72 2.45 4.48
CA TRP A 337 -12.89 2.31 5.34
C TRP A 337 -12.85 1.02 6.17
N ARG A 338 -12.41 -0.08 5.56
CA ARG A 338 -12.26 -1.37 6.24
C ARG A 338 -11.29 -1.29 7.43
N GLU A 339 -10.13 -0.69 7.20
CA GLU A 339 -9.11 -0.48 8.24
C GLU A 339 -9.55 0.54 9.29
N MET A 340 -10.23 1.61 8.87
CA MET A 340 -10.82 2.60 9.77
C MET A 340 -11.77 1.93 10.78
N HIS A 341 -12.70 1.08 10.31
CA HIS A 341 -13.64 0.36 11.18
C HIS A 341 -12.93 -0.60 12.12
N ARG A 342 -11.94 -1.34 11.60
CA ARG A 342 -11.12 -2.25 12.40
C ARG A 342 -10.39 -1.52 13.52
N LEU A 343 -9.83 -0.35 13.22
CA LEU A 343 -9.13 0.50 14.17
C LEU A 343 -10.08 1.27 15.08
N ASN A 344 -11.40 1.22 14.85
CA ASN A 344 -12.42 1.99 15.56
C ASN A 344 -12.11 3.50 15.56
N LEU A 345 -11.78 4.04 14.38
CA LEU A 345 -11.54 5.47 14.17
C LEU A 345 -12.81 6.16 13.67
N ASN A 346 -13.01 7.43 13.99
CA ASN A 346 -14.20 8.18 13.58
C ASN A 346 -13.99 8.92 12.25
N PHE A 347 -13.38 8.27 11.26
CA PHE A 347 -13.28 8.83 9.92
C PHE A 347 -14.54 8.41 9.15
N ALA A 348 -15.59 9.23 9.18
CA ALA A 348 -16.87 8.91 8.54
C ALA A 348 -17.07 9.59 7.18
N ALA A 349 -16.34 10.67 6.90
CA ALA A 349 -16.55 11.48 5.70
C ALA A 349 -15.26 12.17 5.23
N MET A 350 -14.78 11.78 4.05
CA MET A 350 -13.54 12.29 3.45
C MET A 350 -13.80 13.35 2.37
N ASN A 351 -13.28 14.56 2.58
CA ASN A 351 -13.18 15.59 1.55
C ASN A 351 -11.77 15.54 0.93
N ASP A 352 -11.63 15.02 -0.30
CA ASP A 352 -10.31 14.77 -0.94
C ASP A 352 -9.48 16.07 -1.00
N PRO A 353 -8.39 16.20 -0.22
CA PRO A 353 -7.66 17.47 -0.09
C PRO A 353 -6.61 17.65 -1.19
N LEU A 354 -6.85 17.12 -2.39
CA LEU A 354 -5.92 17.18 -3.52
C LEU A 354 -5.67 18.62 -3.98
N GLY A 355 -4.40 18.94 -4.26
CA GLY A 355 -4.00 20.24 -4.76
C GLY A 355 -3.87 21.26 -3.63
N GLU A 356 -4.56 22.38 -3.76
CA GLU A 356 -4.44 23.52 -2.86
C GLU A 356 -4.66 23.19 -1.38
N PRO A 357 -5.68 22.41 -0.96
CA PRO A 357 -5.85 22.06 0.45
C PRO A 357 -4.59 21.43 1.07
N THR A 358 -3.95 20.49 0.35
CA THR A 358 -2.68 19.87 0.79
C THR A 358 -1.56 20.90 0.84
N LEU A 359 -1.43 21.78 -0.16
CA LEU A 359 -0.39 22.82 -0.18
C LEU A 359 -0.54 23.79 0.99
N ARG A 360 -1.77 24.23 1.27
CA ARG A 360 -2.08 25.09 2.42
C ARG A 360 -1.68 24.43 3.74
N ALA A 361 -2.02 23.15 3.92
CA ALA A 361 -1.61 22.38 5.11
C ALA A 361 -0.08 22.30 5.27
N MET A 362 0.63 22.06 4.16
CA MET A 362 2.09 22.02 4.15
C MET A 362 2.71 23.39 4.46
N ARG A 363 2.12 24.50 4.01
CA ARG A 363 2.58 25.85 4.35
C ARG A 363 2.32 26.22 5.82
N VAL A 364 1.24 25.72 6.41
CA VAL A 364 0.93 25.92 7.84
C VAL A 364 1.77 25.01 8.74
N TRP A 365 2.23 23.86 8.26
CA TRP A 365 2.99 22.87 9.04
C TRP A 365 4.16 23.46 9.88
N PRO A 366 5.04 24.34 9.35
CA PRO A 366 6.11 24.94 10.15
C PRO A 366 5.62 25.73 11.37
N LEU A 367 4.41 26.32 11.31
CA LEU A 367 3.81 26.98 12.47
C LEU A 367 3.46 25.96 13.55
N ALA A 368 2.86 24.82 13.17
CA ALA A 368 2.56 23.75 14.12
C ALA A 368 3.83 23.21 14.79
N GLU A 369 4.91 23.02 14.03
CA GLU A 369 6.21 22.61 14.57
C GLU A 369 6.79 23.65 15.53
N LYS A 370 6.82 24.92 15.12
CA LYS A 370 7.35 26.04 15.94
C LYS A 370 6.66 26.12 17.30
N HIS A 371 5.36 25.84 17.35
CA HIS A 371 4.58 25.88 18.59
C HIS A 371 4.56 24.53 19.35
N GLY A 372 5.28 23.51 18.88
CA GLY A 372 5.29 22.18 19.50
C GLY A 372 3.94 21.46 19.41
N ARG A 373 3.11 21.79 18.42
CA ARG A 373 1.75 21.27 18.24
C ARG A 373 1.53 20.54 16.92
N GLY A 374 2.59 19.92 16.42
CA GLY A 374 2.56 19.13 15.18
C GLY A 374 1.60 17.94 15.29
N GLN A 375 1.59 17.23 16.41
CA GLN A 375 0.69 16.10 16.64
C GLN A 375 -0.78 16.55 16.62
N GLU A 376 -1.11 17.63 17.34
CA GLU A 376 -2.45 18.20 17.41
C GLU A 376 -2.92 18.67 16.04
N PHE A 377 -2.04 19.30 15.24
CA PHE A 377 -2.37 19.72 13.89
C PHE A 377 -2.70 18.54 12.96
N LEU A 378 -1.92 17.46 13.02
CA LEU A 378 -2.17 16.27 12.22
C LEU A 378 -3.44 15.52 12.64
N THR A 379 -3.70 15.42 13.94
CA THR A 379 -4.95 14.84 14.47
C THR A 379 -6.15 15.69 14.06
N ALA A 380 -6.10 17.01 14.25
CA ALA A 380 -7.16 17.93 13.84
C ALA A 380 -7.41 17.88 12.33
N TRP A 381 -6.35 17.78 11.52
CA TRP A 381 -6.46 17.58 10.08
C TRP A 381 -7.21 16.29 9.74
N ALA A 382 -6.78 15.16 10.30
CA ALA A 382 -7.40 13.86 10.04
C ALA A 382 -8.89 13.87 10.44
N ASP A 383 -9.22 14.35 11.63
CA ASP A 383 -10.60 14.41 12.13
C ASP A 383 -11.48 15.32 11.27
N CYS A 384 -10.99 16.51 10.91
CA CYS A 384 -11.77 17.46 10.13
C CYS A 384 -11.95 16.98 8.68
N VAL A 385 -10.87 16.59 8.01
CA VAL A 385 -10.87 16.29 6.57
C VAL A 385 -11.42 14.90 6.27
N TYR A 386 -11.10 13.90 7.11
CA TYR A 386 -11.49 12.49 6.92
C TYR A 386 -12.64 12.04 7.82
N GLY A 387 -12.91 12.76 8.92
CA GLY A 387 -14.06 12.51 9.79
C GLY A 387 -15.27 13.38 9.49
N GLN A 388 -15.06 14.67 9.25
CA GLN A 388 -16.12 15.68 9.28
C GLN A 388 -16.36 16.36 7.93
N PHE A 389 -15.76 15.85 6.84
CA PHE A 389 -15.88 16.37 5.48
C PHE A 389 -15.49 17.85 5.30
N VAL A 390 -14.63 18.39 6.18
CA VAL A 390 -14.23 19.79 6.15
C VAL A 390 -13.46 20.10 4.87
N ALA A 391 -13.87 21.14 4.17
CA ALA A 391 -13.20 21.62 2.96
C ALA A 391 -11.94 22.42 3.31
N ALA A 392 -10.81 21.74 3.56
CA ALA A 392 -9.55 22.37 3.96
C ALA A 392 -8.94 23.33 2.91
N GLY A 393 -9.52 23.41 1.71
CA GLY A 393 -9.15 24.40 0.69
C GLY A 393 -9.68 25.81 0.98
N THR A 394 -10.72 25.95 1.80
CA THR A 394 -11.31 27.26 2.15
C THR A 394 -10.72 27.81 3.45
N ASP A 395 -10.78 29.13 3.62
CA ASP A 395 -10.29 29.79 4.83
C ASP A 395 -11.05 29.31 6.06
N ASP A 396 -12.38 29.25 5.99
CA ASP A 396 -13.21 28.71 7.08
C ASP A 396 -12.85 27.27 7.45
N GLY A 397 -12.58 26.43 6.44
CA GLY A 397 -12.25 25.02 6.65
C GLY A 397 -10.87 24.86 7.29
N LEU A 398 -9.86 25.56 6.77
CA LEU A 398 -8.51 25.51 7.34
C LEU A 398 -8.44 26.18 8.70
N ARG A 399 -9.17 27.29 8.91
CA ARG A 399 -9.33 27.96 10.20
C ARG A 399 -9.82 26.98 11.27
N ARG A 400 -10.89 26.25 10.98
CA ARG A 400 -11.42 25.22 11.90
C ARG A 400 -10.36 24.19 12.29
N ILE A 401 -9.54 23.74 11.34
CA ILE A 401 -8.47 22.77 11.58
C ILE A 401 -7.38 23.37 12.47
N VAL A 402 -6.91 24.56 12.13
CA VAL A 402 -5.85 25.29 12.85
C VAL A 402 -6.29 25.59 14.28
N GLU A 403 -7.49 26.12 14.48
CA GLU A 403 -8.02 26.44 15.80
C GLU A 403 -8.30 25.18 16.63
N ALA A 404 -8.75 24.08 16.01
CA ALA A 404 -8.89 22.78 16.70
C ALA A 404 -7.54 22.21 17.16
N ALA A 405 -6.46 22.51 16.45
CA ALA A 405 -5.09 22.24 16.87
C ALA A 405 -4.55 23.27 17.89
N GLY A 406 -5.40 24.20 18.35
CA GLY A 406 -5.10 25.28 19.27
C GLY A 406 -4.30 26.45 18.67
N LEU A 407 -4.00 26.44 17.37
CA LEU A 407 -3.14 27.42 16.69
C LEU A 407 -3.90 28.70 16.34
N SER A 408 -3.16 29.80 16.19
CA SER A 408 -3.73 31.08 15.80
C SER A 408 -4.06 31.08 14.31
N TRP A 409 -5.34 31.25 13.96
CA TRP A 409 -5.73 31.44 12.56
C TRP A 409 -5.06 32.66 11.94
N ALA A 410 -4.95 33.78 12.67
CA ALA A 410 -4.35 35.00 12.14
C ALA A 410 -2.89 34.79 11.69
N GLU A 411 -2.13 33.94 12.39
CA GLU A 411 -0.76 33.57 11.99
C GLU A 411 -0.78 32.56 10.84
N ALA A 412 -1.67 31.56 10.91
CA ALA A 412 -1.75 30.51 9.91
C ALA A 412 -2.25 31.03 8.56
N GLU A 413 -3.16 32.01 8.52
CA GLU A 413 -3.76 32.58 7.32
C GLU A 413 -2.70 33.15 6.37
N VAL A 414 -1.72 33.87 6.92
CA VAL A 414 -0.61 34.45 6.14
C VAL A 414 0.20 33.34 5.45
N LEU A 415 0.51 32.26 6.16
CA LEU A 415 1.24 31.11 5.61
C LEU A 415 0.37 30.34 4.61
N ALA A 416 -0.88 30.11 4.97
CA ALA A 416 -1.86 29.39 4.16
C ALA A 416 -2.13 30.08 2.83
N ASN A 417 -2.00 31.41 2.74
CA ASN A 417 -2.21 32.19 1.52
C ASN A 417 -0.89 32.54 0.80
N GLY A 418 0.25 32.09 1.32
CA GLY A 418 1.55 32.19 0.66
C GLY A 418 1.61 31.40 -0.65
N THR A 419 2.64 31.65 -1.46
CA THR A 419 2.86 30.97 -2.74
C THR A 419 3.98 29.95 -2.66
N GLY A 420 3.90 28.90 -3.47
CA GLY A 420 4.96 27.90 -3.59
C GLY A 420 4.88 26.77 -2.57
N LEU A 421 5.85 25.84 -2.68
CA LEU A 421 6.05 24.74 -1.75
C LEU A 421 6.99 25.19 -0.62
N PRO A 422 6.80 24.67 0.61
CA PRO A 422 7.77 24.90 1.68
C PRO A 422 9.16 24.34 1.32
N ASP A 423 10.22 25.01 1.79
CA ASP A 423 11.62 24.64 1.51
C ASP A 423 11.97 23.21 1.94
N PHE A 424 11.32 22.70 2.98
CA PHE A 424 11.55 21.33 3.46
C PHE A 424 11.07 20.25 2.48
N GLU A 425 10.15 20.57 1.56
CA GLU A 425 9.45 19.58 0.75
C GLU A 425 10.41 18.84 -0.18
N GLU A 426 11.25 19.58 -0.90
CA GLU A 426 12.22 18.99 -1.81
C GLU A 426 13.20 18.08 -1.08
N GLN A 427 13.68 18.51 0.10
CA GLN A 427 14.57 17.69 0.91
C GLN A 427 13.88 16.41 1.39
N ASN A 428 12.66 16.51 1.93
CA ASN A 428 11.90 15.33 2.35
C ASN A 428 11.64 14.37 1.19
N ARG A 429 11.37 14.92 0.00
CA ARG A 429 11.14 14.14 -1.20
C ARG A 429 12.40 13.42 -1.69
N ARG A 430 13.57 14.08 -1.68
CA ARG A 430 14.85 13.46 -2.02
C ARG A 430 15.22 12.36 -1.04
N ILE A 431 15.04 12.57 0.26
CA ILE A 431 15.26 11.50 1.24
C ILE A 431 14.38 10.30 0.90
N LEU A 432 13.08 10.52 0.67
CA LEU A 432 12.15 9.43 0.36
C LEU A 432 12.56 8.64 -0.91
N TYR A 433 12.86 9.31 -2.03
CA TYR A 433 13.16 8.62 -3.30
C TYR A 433 14.62 8.18 -3.43
N GLU A 434 15.56 9.05 -3.11
CA GLU A 434 16.96 8.85 -3.44
C GLU A 434 17.69 8.08 -2.35
N GLU A 435 17.39 8.37 -1.08
CA GLU A 435 18.02 7.72 0.07
C GLU A 435 17.29 6.43 0.46
N LEU A 436 15.97 6.51 0.68
CA LEU A 436 15.17 5.36 1.14
C LEU A 436 14.68 4.45 0.01
N LYS A 437 14.92 4.83 -1.25
CA LYS A 437 14.47 4.07 -2.43
C LYS A 437 12.98 3.74 -2.38
N HIS A 438 12.17 4.71 -1.92
CA HIS A 438 10.75 4.50 -1.67
C HIS A 438 9.89 5.56 -2.35
N TRP A 439 8.72 5.23 -2.89
CA TRP A 439 7.89 6.15 -3.69
C TRP A 439 6.61 6.64 -2.99
N GLY A 440 6.12 5.83 -2.05
CA GLY A 440 4.81 5.95 -1.40
C GLY A 440 4.87 6.38 0.06
N VAL A 441 3.70 6.69 0.61
CA VAL A 441 3.47 7.11 2.00
C VAL A 441 2.23 6.40 2.59
N PRO A 442 2.12 6.22 3.92
CA PRO A 442 3.10 6.58 4.95
C PRO A 442 4.35 5.68 4.87
N CYS A 443 5.53 6.29 4.93
CA CYS A 443 6.80 5.56 5.03
C CYS A 443 7.48 5.95 6.34
N LEU A 444 7.97 4.98 7.08
CA LEU A 444 8.62 5.12 8.37
C LEU A 444 10.11 4.83 8.21
N ARG A 445 10.96 5.62 8.87
CA ARG A 445 12.37 5.30 9.09
C ARG A 445 12.66 5.30 10.59
N PHE A 446 13.38 4.28 11.07
CA PHE A 446 13.92 4.19 12.43
C PHE A 446 15.30 3.53 12.39
N GLY A 447 16.36 4.33 12.48
CA GLY A 447 17.71 3.86 12.15
C GLY A 447 17.75 3.32 10.72
N ASP A 448 18.24 2.09 10.55
CA ASP A 448 18.32 1.40 9.26
C ASP A 448 17.00 0.73 8.83
N VAL A 449 15.99 0.74 9.70
CA VAL A 449 14.69 0.12 9.41
C VAL A 449 13.83 1.09 8.61
N VAL A 450 13.42 0.68 7.41
CA VAL A 450 12.48 1.39 6.54
C VAL A 450 11.22 0.54 6.33
N LEU A 451 10.05 1.10 6.60
CA LEU A 451 8.77 0.41 6.54
C LEU A 451 7.74 1.25 5.78
N TRP A 452 6.87 0.61 5.00
CA TRP A 452 5.80 1.31 4.27
C TRP A 452 4.43 0.77 4.63
N GLY A 453 3.48 1.67 4.86
CA GLY A 453 2.12 1.33 5.24
C GLY A 453 1.82 1.50 6.73
N GLN A 454 0.55 1.70 7.05
CA GLN A 454 0.06 1.78 8.43
C GLN A 454 0.06 0.42 9.14
N ASP A 455 -0.02 -0.65 8.35
CA ASP A 455 -0.01 -2.07 8.73
C ASP A 455 1.41 -2.63 8.96
N ARG A 456 2.39 -1.75 9.18
CA ARG A 456 3.77 -2.11 9.57
C ARG A 456 4.19 -1.58 10.93
N LEU A 457 3.27 -1.02 11.73
CA LEU A 457 3.59 -0.59 13.09
C LEU A 457 4.09 -1.74 14.01
N TRP A 458 3.62 -2.97 13.78
CA TRP A 458 4.12 -4.16 14.48
C TRP A 458 5.62 -4.41 14.20
N ALA A 459 6.09 -4.14 12.97
CA ALA A 459 7.48 -4.31 12.58
C ALA A 459 8.36 -3.18 13.15
N LEU A 460 7.80 -1.96 13.26
CA LEU A 460 8.44 -0.85 13.97
C LEU A 460 8.63 -1.20 15.45
N GLU A 461 7.59 -1.74 16.10
CA GLU A 461 7.70 -2.19 17.49
C GLU A 461 8.70 -3.33 17.65
N ALA A 462 8.73 -4.30 16.73
CA ALA A 462 9.76 -5.35 16.73
C ALA A 462 11.18 -4.75 16.63
N ALA A 463 11.38 -3.68 15.86
CA ALA A 463 12.65 -2.96 15.80
C ALA A 463 13.01 -2.29 17.14
N PHE A 464 12.03 -1.69 17.82
CA PHE A 464 12.23 -1.15 19.17
C PHE A 464 12.68 -2.23 20.16
N LEU A 465 11.98 -3.37 20.17
CA LEU A 465 12.30 -4.49 21.06
C LEU A 465 13.67 -5.10 20.76
N ARG A 466 14.03 -5.24 19.47
CA ARG A 466 15.39 -5.69 19.09
C ARG A 466 16.48 -4.74 19.58
N ARG A 467 16.28 -3.42 19.49
CA ARG A 467 17.24 -2.44 20.02
C ARG A 467 17.38 -2.52 21.54
N LEU A 468 16.28 -2.74 22.26
CA LEU A 468 16.32 -2.96 23.71
C LEU A 468 17.05 -4.24 24.09
N ALA A 469 16.94 -5.29 23.27
CA ALA A 469 17.65 -6.56 23.48
C ALA A 469 19.14 -6.47 23.12
N SER A 470 19.53 -5.55 22.23
CA SER A 470 20.92 -5.33 21.80
C SER A 470 21.38 -3.88 22.06
N PRO A 471 21.61 -3.47 23.32
CA PRO A 471 21.91 -2.07 23.66
C PRO A 471 23.26 -1.52 23.15
N ALA A 472 24.10 -2.31 22.47
CA ALA A 472 25.50 -1.94 22.22
C ALA A 472 26.02 -2.38 20.85
N GLU A 473 26.14 -1.42 19.93
CA GLU A 473 27.22 -1.42 18.92
C GLU A 473 27.60 0.00 18.43
N SER A 474 26.87 1.06 18.78
CA SER A 474 27.16 2.45 18.34
C SER A 474 27.99 3.29 19.31
N ALA A 475 28.95 2.67 20.02
CA ALA A 475 29.95 3.39 20.80
C ALA A 475 31.34 2.77 20.60
N LYS A 476 31.90 2.96 19.40
CA LYS A 476 33.35 2.93 19.16
C LYS A 476 33.74 3.98 18.15
#